data_AF-Q0W4Z5-F1
#
_entry.id   AF-Q0W4Z5-F1
#
_cell.length_a   1.000
_cell.length_b   1.000
_cell.length_c   1.000
_cell.angle_alpha   90.00
_cell.angle_beta   90.00
_cell.angle_gamma   90.00
#
_symmetry.space_group_name_H-M   'P 1'
#
loop_
_entity.id
_entity.type
_entity.pdbx_description
1 polymer ?
#
loop_
_entity_poly.entity_id
_entity_poly.type
_entity_poly.pdbx_seq_one_letter_code
_entity_poly.pdbx_strand_id
1 'polypeptide(L)'
;MVEEHYAGMIMDRLKQLLYATLAAVLIVALIACALNYLALQSATEELEYYKQQQREISRAIMTDYLPDMQAAKMAWVEAHQDEYRDLGQEGITIEADYLTTPYYSAVIDPADPYRMIIGPPGDVEAGKVKIGLGQYYAGNYTRASGWSVTYVVDRSTHSVAGFTATLVQNVAYQHYMENVLPGIHDQLGVAEGSVTGDSPVTLDTSYMADRNTWIDVTEHKYRLKNTDVTPYLLIKTYVDADTEQVTGVDISRPYYTSQARIMR
;
A
#
# COMPACT_ATOMS: atom_id res chain seq x y z
N MET A 1 -19.66 73.20 -47.41
CA MET A 1 -20.81 72.34 -47.77
C MET A 1 -20.41 71.04 -48.49
N VAL A 2 -19.42 71.04 -49.41
CA VAL A 2 -18.96 69.78 -50.05
C VAL A 2 -18.05 68.94 -49.13
N GLU A 3 -17.23 69.58 -48.29
CA GLU A 3 -16.34 68.88 -47.34
C GLU A 3 -17.07 68.16 -46.19
N GLU A 4 -18.16 68.73 -45.66
CA GLU A 4 -18.94 68.10 -44.59
C GLU A 4 -19.69 66.84 -45.06
N HIS A 5 -20.11 66.81 -46.33
CA HIS A 5 -20.79 65.64 -46.90
C HIS A 5 -19.82 64.47 -47.18
N TYR A 6 -18.57 64.78 -47.56
CA TYR A 6 -17.51 63.77 -47.72
C TYR A 6 -17.01 63.23 -46.37
N ALA A 7 -16.87 64.09 -45.36
CA ALA A 7 -16.47 63.69 -44.01
C ALA A 7 -17.50 62.74 -43.35
N GLY A 8 -18.80 63.00 -43.53
CA GLY A 8 -19.88 62.12 -43.06
C GLY A 8 -19.84 60.74 -43.74
N MET A 9 -19.62 60.70 -45.06
CA MET A 9 -19.58 59.44 -45.83
C MET A 9 -18.34 58.58 -45.50
N ILE A 10 -17.19 59.21 -45.24
CA ILE A 10 -15.97 58.52 -44.81
C ILE A 10 -16.15 57.97 -43.39
N MET A 11 -16.77 58.73 -42.48
CA MET A 11 -17.02 58.31 -41.10
C MET A 11 -18.04 57.16 -41.03
N ASP A 12 -19.08 57.15 -41.87
CA ASP A 12 -20.02 56.03 -41.96
C ASP A 12 -19.41 54.78 -42.58
N ARG A 13 -18.56 54.92 -43.61
CA ARG A 13 -17.79 53.78 -44.14
C ARG A 13 -16.82 53.22 -43.12
N LEU A 14 -16.13 54.06 -42.34
CA LEU A 14 -15.26 53.62 -41.25
C LEU A 14 -16.04 52.89 -40.15
N LYS A 15 -17.23 53.38 -39.77
CA LYS A 15 -18.11 52.67 -38.82
C LYS A 15 -18.56 51.32 -39.37
N GLN A 16 -18.97 51.25 -40.63
CA GLN A 16 -19.34 49.98 -41.28
C GLN A 16 -18.17 48.99 -41.32
N LEU A 17 -16.96 49.46 -41.65
CA LEU A 17 -15.75 48.64 -41.66
C LEU A 17 -15.39 48.17 -40.24
N LEU A 18 -15.57 49.03 -39.25
CA LEU A 18 -15.35 48.69 -37.84
C LEU A 18 -16.36 47.64 -37.36
N TYR A 19 -17.66 47.79 -37.67
CA TYR A 19 -18.68 46.80 -37.36
C TYR A 19 -18.46 45.47 -38.08
N ALA A 20 -18.07 45.50 -39.36
CA ALA A 20 -17.74 44.28 -40.12
C ALA A 20 -16.53 43.56 -39.52
N THR A 21 -15.51 44.30 -39.10
CA THR A 21 -14.31 43.74 -38.44
C THR A 21 -14.67 43.14 -37.09
N LEU A 22 -15.48 43.83 -36.28
CA LEU A 22 -15.96 43.34 -34.99
C LEU A 22 -16.79 42.07 -35.16
N ALA A 23 -17.68 42.02 -36.14
CA ALA A 23 -18.47 40.83 -36.46
C ALA A 23 -17.57 39.66 -36.90
N ALA A 24 -16.55 39.91 -37.74
CA ALA A 24 -15.60 38.89 -38.14
C ALA A 24 -14.81 38.32 -36.96
N VAL A 25 -14.34 39.18 -36.04
CA VAL A 25 -13.65 38.75 -34.80
C VAL A 25 -14.58 37.91 -33.93
N LEU A 26 -15.86 38.31 -33.80
CA LEU A 26 -16.86 37.58 -33.03
C LEU A 26 -17.14 36.19 -33.61
N ILE A 27 -17.23 36.09 -34.94
CA ILE A 27 -17.41 34.81 -35.65
C ILE A 27 -16.19 33.90 -35.43
N VAL A 28 -14.97 34.43 -35.55
CA VAL A 28 -13.74 33.65 -35.31
C VAL A 28 -13.68 33.17 -33.86
N ALA A 29 -14.03 34.02 -32.90
CA ALA A 29 -14.09 33.65 -31.49
C ALA A 29 -15.16 32.58 -31.20
N LEU A 30 -16.34 32.67 -31.84
CA LEU A 30 -17.39 31.66 -31.72
C LEU A 30 -16.98 30.31 -32.33
N ILE A 31 -16.32 30.32 -33.50
CA ILE A 31 -15.78 29.10 -34.12
C ILE A 31 -14.71 28.48 -33.22
N ALA A 32 -13.79 29.27 -32.67
CA ALA A 32 -12.78 28.76 -31.75
C ALA A 32 -13.39 28.18 -30.46
N CYS A 33 -14.43 28.83 -29.92
CA CYS A 33 -15.17 28.32 -28.77
C CYS A 33 -15.89 27.00 -29.08
N ALA A 34 -16.55 26.90 -30.24
CA ALA A 34 -17.21 25.68 -30.69
C ALA A 34 -16.22 24.53 -30.90
N LEU A 35 -15.05 24.79 -31.50
CA LEU A 35 -14.00 23.77 -31.66
C LEU A 35 -13.44 23.30 -30.31
N ASN A 36 -13.21 24.22 -29.37
CA ASN A 36 -12.77 23.86 -28.01
C ASN A 36 -13.85 23.06 -27.26
N TYR A 37 -15.13 23.41 -27.44
CA TYR A 37 -16.24 22.66 -26.86
C TYR A 37 -16.31 21.23 -27.40
N LEU A 38 -16.16 21.05 -28.73
CA LEU A 38 -16.12 19.72 -29.34
C LEU A 38 -14.91 18.90 -28.86
N ALA A 39 -13.74 19.52 -28.74
CA ALA A 39 -12.55 18.86 -28.19
C ALA A 39 -12.78 18.41 -26.73
N LEU A 40 -13.36 19.28 -25.90
CA LEU A 40 -13.68 18.97 -24.51
C LEU A 40 -14.73 17.85 -24.39
N GLN A 41 -15.72 17.84 -25.28
CA GLN A 41 -16.71 16.77 -25.35
C GLN A 41 -16.06 15.44 -25.73
N SER A 42 -15.22 15.40 -26.77
CA SER A 42 -14.52 14.17 -27.17
C SER A 42 -13.60 13.64 -26.05
N ALA A 43 -12.88 14.51 -25.34
CA ALA A 43 -12.05 14.13 -24.20
C ALA A 43 -12.90 13.59 -23.02
N THR A 44 -14.12 14.10 -22.86
CA THR A 44 -15.07 13.62 -21.84
C THR A 44 -15.59 12.23 -22.20
N GLU A 45 -15.98 12.01 -23.46
CA GLU A 45 -16.42 10.72 -23.98
C GLU A 45 -15.30 9.66 -23.89
N GLU A 46 -14.07 10.01 -24.24
CA GLU A 46 -12.90 9.13 -24.05
C GLU A 46 -12.67 8.80 -22.58
N LEU A 47 -12.75 9.79 -21.69
CA LEU A 47 -12.61 9.57 -20.25
C LEU A 47 -13.70 8.65 -19.68
N GLU A 48 -14.95 8.80 -20.13
CA GLU A 48 -16.05 7.92 -19.76
C GLU A 48 -15.83 6.49 -20.24
N TYR A 49 -15.35 6.33 -21.48
CA TYR A 49 -14.98 5.03 -22.03
C TYR A 49 -13.87 4.36 -21.21
N TYR A 50 -12.79 5.07 -20.87
CA TYR A 50 -11.72 4.52 -20.04
C TYR A 50 -12.19 4.17 -18.63
N LYS A 51 -13.07 5.00 -18.02
CA LYS A 51 -13.68 4.67 -16.71
C LYS A 51 -14.53 3.40 -16.80
N GLN A 52 -15.25 3.20 -17.90
CA GLN A 52 -16.01 1.97 -18.10
C GLN A 52 -15.09 0.77 -18.25
N GLN A 53 -14.05 0.86 -19.07
CA GLN A 53 -13.04 -0.20 -19.20
C GLN A 53 -12.39 -0.54 -17.86
N GLN A 54 -12.00 0.46 -17.08
CA GLN A 54 -11.41 0.25 -15.76
C GLN A 54 -12.38 -0.50 -14.82
N ARG A 55 -13.68 -0.16 -14.84
CA ARG A 55 -14.69 -0.87 -14.05
C ARG A 55 -14.88 -2.31 -14.50
N GLU A 56 -14.87 -2.57 -15.80
CA GLU A 56 -15.00 -3.92 -16.36
C GLU A 56 -13.78 -4.78 -15.99
N ILE A 57 -12.56 -4.24 -16.10
CA ILE A 57 -11.34 -4.92 -15.66
C ILE A 57 -11.36 -5.17 -14.15
N SER A 58 -11.69 -4.16 -13.35
CA SER A 58 -11.76 -4.30 -11.88
C SER A 58 -12.80 -5.35 -11.48
N ARG A 59 -13.95 -5.41 -12.15
CA ARG A 59 -14.96 -6.47 -11.96
C ARG A 59 -14.41 -7.84 -12.29
N ALA A 60 -13.71 -7.99 -13.41
CA ALA A 60 -13.12 -9.25 -13.82
C ALA A 60 -12.08 -9.73 -12.78
N ILE A 61 -11.20 -8.82 -12.32
CA ILE A 61 -10.21 -9.12 -11.27
C ILE A 61 -10.89 -9.49 -9.97
N MET A 62 -11.85 -8.70 -9.47
CA MET A 62 -12.59 -9.05 -8.25
C MET A 62 -13.23 -10.42 -8.38
N THR A 63 -13.89 -10.71 -9.50
CA THR A 63 -14.58 -12.00 -9.69
C THR A 63 -13.61 -13.17 -9.71
N ASP A 64 -12.46 -13.01 -10.40
CA ASP A 64 -11.47 -14.07 -10.56
C ASP A 64 -10.68 -14.35 -9.26
N TYR A 65 -10.42 -13.31 -8.45
CA TYR A 65 -9.56 -13.40 -7.27
C TYR A 65 -10.30 -13.29 -5.92
N LEU A 66 -11.63 -13.11 -5.91
CA LEU A 66 -12.41 -13.06 -4.66
C LEU A 66 -12.18 -14.30 -3.78
N PRO A 67 -12.16 -15.54 -4.31
CA PRO A 67 -11.88 -16.71 -3.49
C PRO A 67 -10.48 -16.66 -2.85
N ASP A 68 -9.47 -16.18 -3.59
CA ASP A 68 -8.09 -16.05 -3.09
C ASP A 68 -7.98 -15.00 -1.98
N MET A 69 -8.68 -13.87 -2.14
CA MET A 69 -8.75 -12.80 -1.14
C MET A 69 -9.44 -13.28 0.14
N GLN A 70 -10.53 -14.05 0.01
CA GLN A 70 -11.22 -14.65 1.14
C GLN A 70 -10.37 -15.70 1.83
N ALA A 71 -9.64 -16.53 1.08
CA ALA A 71 -8.73 -17.53 1.65
C ALA A 71 -7.65 -16.89 2.53
N ALA A 72 -7.01 -15.82 2.06
CA ALA A 72 -6.03 -15.08 2.85
C ALA A 72 -6.64 -14.47 4.12
N LYS A 73 -7.81 -13.81 3.99
CA LYS A 73 -8.53 -13.24 5.14
C LYS A 73 -8.90 -14.30 6.17
N MET A 74 -9.45 -15.43 5.73
CA MET A 74 -9.88 -16.51 6.61
C MET A 74 -8.69 -17.15 7.32
N ALA A 75 -7.58 -17.39 6.62
CA ALA A 75 -6.37 -17.91 7.25
C ALA A 75 -5.88 -17.00 8.39
N TRP A 76 -5.86 -15.68 8.17
CA TRP A 76 -5.48 -14.74 9.22
C TRP A 76 -6.46 -14.77 10.40
N VAL A 77 -7.77 -14.73 10.13
CA VAL A 77 -8.82 -14.77 11.16
C VAL A 77 -8.77 -16.05 11.97
N GLU A 78 -8.48 -17.19 11.34
CA GLU A 78 -8.36 -18.49 12.00
C GLU A 78 -7.14 -18.54 12.92
N ALA A 79 -6.02 -17.95 12.51
CA ALA A 79 -4.80 -17.85 13.33
C ALA A 79 -4.92 -16.82 14.47
N HIS A 80 -5.71 -15.75 14.28
CA HIS A 80 -5.78 -14.59 15.18
C HIS A 80 -7.19 -14.31 15.71
N GLN A 81 -7.91 -15.35 16.16
CA GLN A 81 -9.32 -15.24 16.55
C GLN A 81 -9.59 -14.20 17.65
N ASP A 82 -8.73 -14.14 18.67
CA ASP A 82 -8.89 -13.20 19.78
C ASP A 82 -8.61 -11.76 19.33
N GLU A 83 -7.53 -11.53 18.58
CA GLU A 83 -7.20 -10.20 18.02
C GLU A 83 -8.32 -9.72 17.08
N TYR A 84 -8.82 -10.60 16.19
CA TYR A 84 -9.92 -10.25 15.28
C TYR A 84 -11.19 -9.84 16.03
N ARG A 85 -11.49 -10.50 17.15
CA ARG A 85 -12.63 -10.15 18.01
C ARG A 85 -12.44 -8.78 18.64
N ASP A 86 -11.25 -8.47 19.12
CA ASP A 86 -10.94 -7.19 19.76
C ASP A 86 -10.97 -6.03 18.75
N LEU A 87 -10.38 -6.23 17.56
CA LEU A 87 -10.49 -5.30 16.43
C LEU A 87 -11.95 -5.01 16.07
N GLY A 88 -12.81 -6.03 16.08
CA GLY A 88 -14.24 -5.87 15.85
C GLY A 88 -14.95 -4.97 16.88
N GLN A 89 -14.51 -4.99 18.14
CA GLN A 89 -15.03 -4.08 19.18
C GLN A 89 -14.57 -2.64 18.97
N GLU A 90 -13.40 -2.44 18.38
CA GLU A 90 -12.87 -1.13 17.97
C GLU A 90 -13.46 -0.62 16.65
N GLY A 91 -14.33 -1.41 16.00
CA GLY A 91 -14.92 -1.08 14.72
C GLY A 91 -13.93 -1.20 13.56
N ILE A 92 -12.91 -2.05 13.68
CA ILE A 92 -11.92 -2.35 12.65
C ILE A 92 -12.28 -3.69 11.98
N THR A 93 -12.17 -3.72 10.64
CA THR A 93 -12.30 -4.92 9.81
C THR A 93 -11.00 -5.19 9.05
N ILE A 94 -10.78 -6.45 8.68
CA ILE A 94 -9.67 -6.88 7.83
C ILE A 94 -10.19 -7.11 6.42
N GLU A 95 -9.60 -6.46 5.43
CA GLU A 95 -9.93 -6.65 4.01
C GLU A 95 -8.66 -6.78 3.17
N ALA A 96 -8.81 -7.31 1.94
CA ALA A 96 -7.73 -7.31 0.98
C ALA A 96 -7.40 -5.87 0.55
N ASP A 97 -6.14 -5.47 0.74
CA ASP A 97 -5.58 -4.14 0.41
C ASP A 97 -4.96 -4.16 -0.98
N TYR A 98 -4.34 -5.28 -1.35
CA TYR A 98 -3.77 -5.47 -2.68
C TYR A 98 -3.66 -6.95 -3.04
N LEU A 99 -3.51 -7.21 -4.34
CA LEU A 99 -3.07 -8.50 -4.85
C LEU A 99 -1.90 -8.33 -5.82
N THR A 100 -1.05 -9.34 -5.88
CA THR A 100 0.08 -9.39 -6.82
C THR A 100 0.10 -10.74 -7.51
N THR A 101 0.18 -10.70 -8.83
CA THR A 101 0.24 -11.87 -9.72
C THR A 101 1.54 -11.85 -10.51
N PRO A 102 1.88 -12.94 -11.23
CA PRO A 102 3.00 -12.93 -12.18
C PRO A 102 2.83 -11.94 -13.35
N TYR A 103 1.64 -11.38 -13.55
CA TYR A 103 1.31 -10.57 -14.73
C TYR A 103 1.00 -9.11 -14.41
N TYR A 104 0.48 -8.82 -13.22
CA TYR A 104 0.15 -7.47 -12.75
C TYR A 104 0.00 -7.45 -11.22
N SER A 105 0.01 -6.25 -10.66
CA SER A 105 -0.42 -5.97 -9.29
C SER A 105 -1.68 -5.11 -9.32
N ALA A 106 -2.52 -5.21 -8.30
CA ALA A 106 -3.69 -4.37 -8.15
C ALA A 106 -3.83 -3.93 -6.70
N VAL A 107 -3.96 -2.62 -6.48
CA VAL A 107 -4.37 -2.04 -5.20
C VAL A 107 -5.89 -1.96 -5.21
N ILE A 108 -6.49 -2.47 -4.14
CA ILE A 108 -7.94 -2.61 -4.00
C ILE A 108 -8.41 -1.53 -3.06
N ASP A 109 -9.43 -0.78 -3.45
CA ASP A 109 -10.16 0.10 -2.55
C ASP A 109 -11.35 -0.68 -1.98
N PRO A 110 -11.38 -1.00 -0.68
CA PRO A 110 -12.50 -1.72 -0.08
C PRO A 110 -13.82 -0.94 -0.13
N ALA A 111 -13.75 0.41 -0.18
CA ALA A 111 -14.93 1.26 -0.29
C ALA A 111 -15.53 1.25 -1.70
N ASP A 112 -14.68 1.14 -2.73
CA ASP A 112 -15.07 1.04 -4.13
C ASP A 112 -14.17 0.03 -4.87
N PRO A 113 -14.49 -1.28 -4.81
CA PRO A 113 -13.67 -2.33 -5.41
C PRO A 113 -13.62 -2.25 -6.94
N TYR A 114 -14.32 -1.29 -7.56
CA TYR A 114 -14.27 -1.03 -9.00
C TYR A 114 -13.32 0.12 -9.37
N ARG A 115 -12.62 0.70 -8.39
CA ARG A 115 -11.56 1.70 -8.57
C ARG A 115 -10.20 1.13 -8.18
N MET A 116 -9.79 0.08 -8.86
CA MET A 116 -8.46 -0.48 -8.66
C MET A 116 -7.39 0.36 -9.35
N ILE A 117 -6.23 0.43 -8.72
CA ILE A 117 -5.00 0.91 -9.36
C ILE A 117 -4.21 -0.33 -9.79
N ILE A 118 -4.05 -0.49 -11.10
CA ILE A 118 -3.31 -1.62 -11.69
C ILE A 118 -1.87 -1.20 -11.93
N GLY A 119 -0.94 -1.99 -11.41
CA GLY A 119 0.49 -1.79 -11.50
C GLY A 119 1.22 -2.93 -12.22
N PRO A 120 2.56 -2.85 -12.30
CA PRO A 120 3.38 -3.88 -12.93
C PRO A 120 3.28 -5.23 -12.19
N PRO A 121 3.67 -6.35 -12.83
CA PRO A 121 3.78 -7.66 -12.19
C PRO A 121 4.72 -7.62 -10.99
N GLY A 122 4.49 -8.50 -10.03
CA GLY A 122 5.43 -8.74 -8.94
C GLY A 122 6.02 -10.15 -8.99
N ASP A 123 6.92 -10.41 -8.04
CA ASP A 123 7.60 -11.69 -7.92
C ASP A 123 6.69 -12.73 -7.25
N VAL A 124 5.98 -13.51 -8.08
CA VAL A 124 5.04 -14.56 -7.66
C VAL A 124 5.19 -15.74 -8.61
N GLU A 125 5.20 -16.96 -8.06
CA GLU A 125 5.25 -18.18 -8.86
C GLU A 125 3.98 -18.38 -9.70
N ALA A 126 4.11 -19.05 -10.85
CA ALA A 126 2.97 -19.40 -11.68
C ALA A 126 1.97 -20.28 -10.90
N GLY A 127 0.67 -19.97 -11.01
CA GLY A 127 -0.38 -20.66 -10.26
C GLY A 127 -0.60 -20.14 -8.84
N LYS A 128 0.18 -19.15 -8.38
CA LYS A 128 0.02 -18.50 -7.08
C LYS A 128 -0.33 -17.03 -7.22
N VAL A 129 -0.87 -16.45 -6.14
CA VAL A 129 -1.13 -15.02 -5.99
C VAL A 129 -0.69 -14.58 -4.59
N LYS A 130 -0.09 -13.39 -4.48
CA LYS A 130 0.14 -12.77 -3.17
C LYS A 130 -1.04 -11.87 -2.84
N ILE A 131 -1.67 -12.08 -1.69
CA ILE A 131 -2.77 -11.24 -1.19
C ILE A 131 -2.27 -10.49 0.04
N GLY A 132 -2.29 -9.16 -0.04
CA GLY A 132 -2.04 -8.28 1.08
C GLY A 132 -3.34 -7.96 1.81
N LEU A 133 -3.35 -8.06 3.13
CA LEU A 133 -4.43 -7.66 3.99
C LEU A 133 -4.13 -6.31 4.66
N GLY A 134 -5.16 -5.50 4.82
CA GLY A 134 -5.14 -4.24 5.55
C GLY A 134 -6.23 -4.20 6.62
N GLN A 135 -6.01 -3.36 7.64
CA GLN A 135 -7.00 -3.02 8.66
C GLN A 135 -7.75 -1.75 8.24
N TYR A 136 -9.08 -1.73 8.39
CA TYR A 136 -9.92 -0.61 7.99
C TYR A 136 -10.99 -0.32 9.03
N TYR A 137 -11.30 0.95 9.26
CA TYR A 137 -12.46 1.33 10.06
C TYR A 137 -13.76 0.98 9.31
N ALA A 138 -14.57 0.08 9.85
CA ALA A 138 -15.74 -0.48 9.20
C ALA A 138 -16.80 0.56 8.77
N GLY A 139 -16.83 1.72 9.43
CA GLY A 139 -17.78 2.78 9.11
C GLY A 139 -17.48 3.56 7.82
N ASN A 140 -16.21 3.58 7.37
CA ASN A 140 -15.80 4.42 6.23
C ASN A 140 -14.66 3.83 5.38
N TYR A 141 -14.19 2.62 5.69
CA TYR A 141 -13.06 1.96 5.06
C TYR A 141 -11.78 2.81 5.00
N THR A 142 -11.56 3.69 5.97
CA THR A 142 -10.27 4.36 6.13
C THR A 142 -9.25 3.35 6.64
N ARG A 143 -8.11 3.23 5.96
CA ARG A 143 -7.03 2.30 6.32
C ARG A 143 -6.40 2.71 7.66
N ALA A 144 -6.39 1.79 8.63
CA ALA A 144 -5.59 1.94 9.83
C ALA A 144 -4.11 1.85 9.47
N SER A 145 -3.30 2.77 9.98
CA SER A 145 -1.87 2.84 9.64
C SER A 145 -1.05 1.81 10.40
N GLY A 146 0.02 1.31 9.77
CA GLY A 146 1.06 0.53 10.46
C GLY A 146 0.84 -0.98 10.49
N TRP A 147 -0.20 -1.49 9.84
CA TRP A 147 -0.45 -2.93 9.76
C TRP A 147 -0.65 -3.37 8.30
N SER A 148 0.07 -4.42 7.90
CA SER A 148 -0.19 -5.14 6.65
C SER A 148 0.39 -6.55 6.76
N VAL A 149 -0.42 -7.55 6.43
CA VAL A 149 0.01 -8.94 6.33
C VAL A 149 -0.06 -9.37 4.88
N THR A 150 0.77 -10.31 4.44
CA THR A 150 0.72 -10.80 3.07
C THR A 150 0.87 -12.30 3.02
N TYR A 151 -0.07 -12.96 2.35
CA TYR A 151 -0.15 -14.39 2.17
C TYR A 151 0.13 -14.76 0.72
N VAL A 152 0.75 -15.93 0.52
CA VAL A 152 0.78 -16.58 -0.80
C VAL A 152 -0.36 -17.58 -0.86
N VAL A 153 -1.23 -17.46 -1.86
CA VAL A 153 -2.39 -18.33 -2.07
C VAL A 153 -2.20 -19.14 -3.34
N ASP A 154 -2.46 -20.45 -3.28
CA ASP A 154 -2.54 -21.31 -4.46
C ASP A 154 -3.90 -21.11 -5.14
N ARG A 155 -3.87 -20.69 -6.41
CA ARG A 155 -5.07 -20.33 -7.16
C ARG A 155 -5.94 -21.53 -7.53
N SER A 156 -5.38 -22.74 -7.53
CA SER A 156 -6.12 -23.96 -7.89
C SER A 156 -6.92 -24.51 -6.72
N THR A 157 -6.41 -24.32 -5.49
CA THR A 157 -7.05 -24.80 -4.26
C THR A 157 -7.74 -23.70 -3.47
N HIS A 158 -7.45 -22.42 -3.77
CA HIS A 158 -7.85 -21.26 -2.97
C HIS A 158 -7.47 -21.43 -1.50
N SER A 159 -6.25 -21.88 -1.25
CA SER A 159 -5.70 -22.08 0.09
C SER A 159 -4.37 -21.36 0.22
N VAL A 160 -4.06 -20.90 1.44
CA VAL A 160 -2.73 -20.34 1.73
C VAL A 160 -1.69 -21.44 1.49
N ALA A 161 -0.73 -21.14 0.62
CA ALA A 161 0.35 -22.01 0.19
C ALA A 161 1.70 -21.61 0.80
N GLY A 162 1.73 -20.52 1.55
CA GLY A 162 2.90 -20.10 2.30
C GLY A 162 2.83 -18.66 2.78
N PHE A 163 3.79 -18.32 3.63
CA PHE A 163 3.94 -16.98 4.20
C PHE A 163 4.92 -16.13 3.40
N THR A 164 4.87 -14.83 3.64
CA THR A 164 5.84 -13.87 3.08
C THR A 164 6.79 -13.39 4.17
N ALA A 165 7.96 -12.89 3.76
CA ALA A 165 8.92 -12.28 4.68
C ALA A 165 8.28 -11.19 5.56
N THR A 166 7.37 -10.37 5.01
CA THR A 166 6.68 -9.33 5.76
C THR A 166 5.78 -9.89 6.85
N LEU A 167 5.05 -10.98 6.59
CA LEU A 167 4.25 -11.64 7.63
C LEU A 167 5.14 -12.16 8.76
N VAL A 168 6.25 -12.82 8.42
CA VAL A 168 7.21 -13.35 9.39
C VAL A 168 7.83 -12.24 10.23
N GLN A 169 8.20 -11.10 9.63
CA GLN A 169 8.69 -9.92 10.34
C GLN A 169 7.68 -9.41 11.36
N ASN A 170 6.40 -9.35 10.99
CA ASN A 170 5.34 -8.92 11.91
C ASN A 170 5.17 -9.89 13.08
N VAL A 171 5.12 -11.20 12.81
CA VAL A 171 5.06 -12.23 13.86
C VAL A 171 6.26 -12.14 14.79
N ALA A 172 7.47 -12.00 14.23
CA ALA A 172 8.70 -11.86 15.01
C ALA A 172 8.69 -10.60 15.87
N TYR A 173 8.21 -9.48 15.34
CA TYR A 173 8.09 -8.22 16.08
C TYR A 173 7.05 -8.28 17.21
N GLN A 174 5.87 -8.84 16.95
CA GLN A 174 4.86 -9.05 17.99
C GLN A 174 5.40 -9.93 19.11
N HIS A 175 6.02 -11.06 18.77
CA HIS A 175 6.63 -11.95 19.77
C HIS A 175 7.74 -11.24 20.54
N TYR A 176 8.56 -10.43 19.88
CA TYR A 176 9.58 -9.61 20.54
C TYR A 176 8.95 -8.68 21.59
N MET A 177 7.94 -7.91 21.21
CA MET A 177 7.28 -6.95 22.10
C MET A 177 6.65 -7.60 23.33
N GLU A 178 6.00 -8.74 23.14
CA GLU A 178 5.23 -9.41 24.19
C GLU A 178 6.10 -10.31 25.09
N ASN A 179 7.08 -11.01 24.52
CA ASN A 179 7.77 -12.12 25.20
C ASN A 179 9.25 -11.82 25.46
N VAL A 180 9.91 -11.00 24.64
CA VAL A 180 11.36 -10.78 24.72
C VAL A 180 11.69 -9.44 25.37
N LEU A 181 11.04 -8.35 24.95
CA LEU A 181 11.28 -6.99 25.41
C LEU A 181 11.15 -6.84 26.95
N PRO A 182 10.15 -7.43 27.64
CA PRO A 182 10.04 -7.30 29.10
C PRO A 182 11.28 -7.79 29.85
N GLY A 183 11.92 -8.86 29.36
CA GLY A 183 13.12 -9.47 29.97
C GLY A 183 14.45 -9.00 29.37
N ILE A 184 14.45 -8.00 28.48
CA ILE A 184 15.65 -7.66 27.70
C ILE A 184 16.80 -7.11 28.56
N HIS A 185 16.48 -6.53 29.72
CA HIS A 185 17.46 -5.98 30.65
C HIS A 185 18.41 -7.06 31.19
N ASP A 186 17.91 -8.28 31.41
CA ASP A 186 18.73 -9.43 31.82
C ASP A 186 19.72 -9.84 30.72
N GLN A 187 19.27 -9.85 29.46
CA GLN A 187 20.12 -10.15 28.30
C GLN A 187 21.22 -9.09 28.10
N LEU A 188 20.90 -7.83 28.43
CA LEU A 188 21.84 -6.71 28.41
C LEU A 188 22.75 -6.65 29.64
N GLY A 189 22.47 -7.43 30.69
CA GLY A 189 23.20 -7.39 31.96
C GLY A 189 23.06 -6.05 32.71
N VAL A 190 21.90 -5.40 32.59
CA VAL A 190 21.59 -4.11 33.23
C VAL A 190 20.40 -4.23 34.17
N ALA A 191 20.26 -3.29 35.10
CA ALA A 191 19.13 -3.28 36.01
C ALA A 191 17.80 -3.04 35.27
N GLU A 192 16.71 -3.64 35.78
CA GLU A 192 15.36 -3.39 35.29
C GLU A 192 15.05 -1.89 35.20
N GLY A 193 14.37 -1.47 34.13
CA GLY A 193 14.06 -0.07 33.88
C GLY A 193 15.26 0.80 33.44
N SER A 194 16.44 0.22 33.21
CA SER A 194 17.60 0.94 32.64
C SER A 194 17.46 1.16 31.14
N VAL A 195 16.68 0.35 30.43
CA VAL A 195 16.42 0.50 28.99
C VAL A 195 15.38 1.61 28.79
N THR A 196 15.70 2.63 27.99
CA THR A 196 14.83 3.78 27.72
C THR A 196 14.20 3.76 26.33
N GLY A 197 14.65 2.86 25.47
CA GLY A 197 14.07 2.63 24.16
C GLY A 197 14.97 1.74 23.32
N ASP A 198 14.42 1.28 22.21
CA ASP A 198 15.12 0.49 21.21
C ASP A 198 14.83 1.00 19.79
N SER A 199 15.62 0.54 18.83
CA SER A 199 15.44 0.81 17.41
C SER A 199 15.80 -0.47 16.66
N PRO A 200 14.81 -1.17 16.07
CA PRO A 200 15.05 -2.38 15.31
C PRO A 200 15.54 -2.08 13.89
N VAL A 201 16.34 -2.99 13.34
CA VAL A 201 16.74 -3.05 11.92
C VAL A 201 16.74 -4.51 11.50
N THR A 202 15.81 -4.90 10.63
CA THR A 202 15.79 -6.24 10.05
C THR A 202 16.97 -6.42 9.10
N LEU A 203 17.77 -7.47 9.33
CA LEU A 203 18.96 -7.79 8.55
C LEU A 203 18.66 -8.85 7.48
N ASP A 204 17.85 -9.83 7.83
CA ASP A 204 17.44 -10.92 6.93
C ASP A 204 16.08 -11.48 7.38
N THR A 205 15.28 -11.90 6.41
CA THR A 205 14.09 -12.71 6.67
C THR A 205 14.01 -13.75 5.57
N SER A 206 14.35 -14.98 5.89
CA SER A 206 14.55 -16.04 4.91
C SER A 206 13.84 -17.34 5.28
N TYR A 207 13.44 -18.09 4.26
CA TYR A 207 12.77 -19.38 4.44
C TYR A 207 13.78 -20.53 4.42
N MET A 208 13.76 -21.35 5.46
CA MET A 208 14.55 -22.58 5.60
C MET A 208 13.70 -23.78 5.20
N ALA A 209 13.73 -24.13 3.91
CA ALA A 209 12.92 -25.20 3.34
C ALA A 209 13.19 -26.58 3.95
N ASP A 210 14.41 -26.83 4.45
CA ASP A 210 14.79 -28.09 5.11
C ASP A 210 14.08 -28.32 6.45
N ARG A 211 13.55 -27.25 7.06
CA ARG A 211 12.91 -27.28 8.38
C ARG A 211 11.46 -26.81 8.37
N ASN A 212 10.97 -26.40 7.21
CA ASN A 212 9.69 -25.70 7.07
C ASN A 212 9.56 -24.52 8.04
N THR A 213 10.61 -23.71 8.17
CA THR A 213 10.70 -22.63 9.16
C THR A 213 11.19 -21.36 8.50
N TRP A 214 10.62 -20.23 8.85
CA TRP A 214 11.17 -18.93 8.54
C TRP A 214 12.07 -18.44 9.66
N ILE A 215 13.16 -17.78 9.29
CA ILE A 215 14.02 -17.08 10.24
C ILE A 215 13.92 -15.58 9.97
N ASP A 216 13.52 -14.82 10.98
CA ASP A 216 13.71 -13.37 11.01
C ASP A 216 14.95 -13.05 11.83
N VAL A 217 15.83 -12.21 11.29
CA VAL A 217 17.05 -11.76 11.95
C VAL A 217 16.99 -10.25 12.08
N THR A 218 16.69 -9.78 13.28
CA THR A 218 16.56 -8.35 13.58
C THR A 218 17.63 -7.91 14.58
N GLU A 219 18.35 -6.84 14.23
CA GLU A 219 19.27 -6.15 15.13
C GLU A 219 18.50 -5.06 15.89
N HIS A 220 18.51 -5.12 17.22
CA HIS A 220 17.96 -4.07 18.06
C HIS A 220 19.07 -3.23 18.66
N LYS A 221 19.02 -1.92 18.41
CA LYS A 221 19.87 -0.92 19.05
C LYS A 221 19.17 -0.39 20.31
N TYR A 222 19.74 -0.62 21.49
CA TYR A 222 19.15 -0.16 22.75
C TYR A 222 19.77 1.14 23.26
N ARG A 223 18.94 1.95 23.92
CA ARG A 223 19.37 3.12 24.70
C ARG A 223 19.23 2.82 26.17
N LEU A 224 20.26 3.18 26.94
CA LEU A 224 20.32 2.95 28.37
C LEU A 224 20.29 4.28 29.14
N LYS A 225 19.75 4.28 30.36
CA LYS A 225 19.81 5.43 31.27
C LYS A 225 21.26 5.70 31.67
N ASN A 226 21.62 6.98 31.75
CA ASN A 226 22.87 7.45 32.34
C ASN A 226 24.17 6.89 31.72
N THR A 227 24.13 6.49 30.44
CA THR A 227 25.31 6.04 29.70
C THR A 227 25.19 6.36 28.21
N ASP A 228 26.32 6.67 27.58
CA ASP A 228 26.42 6.85 26.12
C ASP A 228 26.70 5.51 25.41
N VAL A 229 26.89 4.43 26.18
CA VAL A 229 27.07 3.09 25.62
C VAL A 229 25.77 2.64 24.98
N THR A 230 25.85 2.33 23.68
CA THR A 230 24.74 1.79 22.91
C THR A 230 24.98 0.30 22.66
N PRO A 231 24.39 -0.60 23.46
CA PRO A 231 24.44 -2.01 23.17
C PRO A 231 23.46 -2.38 22.06
N TYR A 232 23.84 -3.38 21.31
CA TYR A 232 23.07 -4.01 20.26
C TYR A 232 22.86 -5.48 20.63
N LEU A 233 21.69 -6.01 20.31
CA LEU A 233 21.41 -7.45 20.33
C LEU A 233 20.94 -7.88 18.95
N LEU A 234 21.39 -9.05 18.54
CA LEU A 234 20.86 -9.75 17.39
C LEU A 234 19.82 -10.72 17.91
N ILE A 235 18.58 -10.57 17.48
CA ILE A 235 17.47 -11.43 17.84
C ILE A 235 17.07 -12.21 16.59
N LYS A 236 17.17 -13.53 16.68
CA LYS A 236 16.72 -14.43 15.63
C LYS A 236 15.45 -15.10 16.09
N THR A 237 14.37 -14.91 15.34
CA THR A 237 13.07 -15.51 15.65
C THR A 237 12.75 -16.55 14.60
N TYR A 238 12.42 -17.76 15.04
CA TYR A 238 12.07 -18.87 14.17
C TYR A 238 10.55 -19.03 14.16
N VAL A 239 9.94 -18.88 12.99
CA VAL A 239 8.48 -18.95 12.80
C VAL A 239 8.16 -20.18 11.96
N ASP A 240 7.28 -21.03 12.46
CA ASP A 240 6.77 -22.18 11.71
C ASP A 240 6.00 -21.72 10.47
N ALA A 241 6.31 -22.31 9.31
CA ALA A 241 5.80 -21.84 8.03
C ALA A 241 4.36 -22.26 7.69
N ASP A 242 3.75 -23.10 8.53
CA ASP A 242 2.36 -23.55 8.36
C ASP A 242 1.42 -22.91 9.41
N THR A 243 1.93 -22.62 10.60
CA THR A 243 1.10 -22.24 11.77
C THR A 243 1.27 -20.80 12.24
N GLU A 244 2.24 -20.07 11.68
CA GLU A 244 2.61 -18.70 12.11
C GLU A 244 3.13 -18.63 13.57
N GLN A 245 3.36 -19.77 14.22
CA GLN A 245 3.81 -19.80 15.61
C GLN A 245 5.33 -19.63 15.71
N VAL A 246 5.77 -18.85 16.70
CA VAL A 246 7.18 -18.78 17.06
C VAL A 246 7.60 -20.08 17.74
N THR A 247 8.53 -20.79 17.12
CA THR A 247 9.06 -22.08 17.59
C THR A 247 10.34 -21.93 18.42
N GLY A 248 11.03 -20.81 18.29
CA GLY A 248 12.24 -20.52 19.05
C GLY A 248 12.74 -19.10 18.86
N VAL A 249 13.60 -18.66 19.78
CA VAL A 249 14.29 -17.37 19.72
C VAL A 249 15.74 -17.56 20.16
N ASP A 250 16.70 -17.09 19.37
CA ASP A 250 18.11 -16.98 19.75
C ASP A 250 18.48 -15.50 19.93
N ILE A 251 19.01 -15.16 21.10
CA ILE A 251 19.47 -13.80 21.41
C ILE A 251 21.00 -13.82 21.54
N SER A 252 21.68 -12.95 20.79
CA SER A 252 23.13 -12.83 20.91
C SER A 252 23.55 -12.23 22.25
N ARG A 253 24.83 -12.37 22.59
CA ARG A 253 25.41 -11.50 23.63
C ARG A 253 25.40 -10.03 23.16
N PRO A 254 25.40 -9.06 24.08
CA PRO A 254 25.54 -7.65 23.73
C PRO A 254 26.81 -7.39 22.93
N TYR A 255 26.69 -6.57 21.89
CA TYR A 255 27.81 -6.02 21.12
C TYR A 255 27.60 -4.51 20.92
N TYR A 256 28.64 -3.80 20.47
CA TYR A 256 28.67 -2.32 20.51
C TYR A 256 28.96 -1.69 19.14
N THR A 257 28.76 -2.44 18.07
CA THR A 257 28.93 -1.96 16.69
C THR A 257 27.89 -2.64 15.82
N SER A 258 27.11 -1.85 15.09
CA SER A 258 26.04 -2.35 14.24
C SER A 258 26.56 -3.32 13.17
N GLN A 259 25.86 -4.43 12.99
CA GLN A 259 26.04 -5.41 11.93
C GLN A 259 25.21 -5.05 10.69
N ALA A 260 24.22 -4.15 10.83
CA ALA A 260 23.49 -3.62 9.69
C ALA A 260 24.45 -2.90 8.74
N ARG A 261 24.44 -3.28 7.45
CA ARG A 261 25.15 -2.51 6.44
C ARG A 261 24.50 -1.14 6.34
N ILE A 262 25.30 -0.08 6.57
CA ILE A 262 24.91 1.28 6.22
C ILE A 262 24.77 1.30 4.69
N MET A 263 23.56 1.14 4.16
CA MET A 263 23.28 1.48 2.77
C MET A 263 23.37 3.01 2.67
N ARG A 264 24.42 3.48 2.00
CA ARG A 264 24.54 4.88 1.56
C ARG A 264 23.82 5.04 0.23
#